data_AF-A0A918VPY5-F1
#
_entry.id   AF-A0A918VPY5-F1
#
_cell.length_a   1.000
_cell.length_b   1.000
_cell.length_c   1.000
_cell.angle_alpha   90.00
_cell.angle_beta   90.00
_cell.angle_gamma   90.00
#
_symmetry.space_group_name_H-M   'P 1'
#
loop_
_entity.id
_entity.type
_entity.pdbx_description
1 polymer ?
#
loop_
_entity_poly.entity_id
_entity_poly.type
_entity_poly.pdbx_seq_one_letter_code
_entity_poly.pdbx_strand_id
1 'polypeptide(L)'
;MRDIVEGPDGPEGSEPIEFSEYGVRFALLTEDGDVEDLEDHYTLDMFGGVLPSVGDIKVMLWPRRDPGDEDAFEVVRRYYVGEFNGDNCWWILVKAVKPGPTELKLFDITRAASIESKRQKVEFMNNSYEDLKRLREELDKRKKTKKR
;
A
#
# COMPACT_ATOMS: atom_id res chain seq x y z
N MET A 1 -8.60 -27.39 8.88
CA MET A 1 -9.33 -26.13 8.67
C MET A 1 -9.27 -25.37 9.97
N ARG A 2 -8.71 -24.15 9.97
CA ARG A 2 -8.83 -23.23 11.12
C ARG A 2 -10.12 -22.45 10.91
N ASP A 3 -10.94 -22.34 11.95
CA ASP A 3 -12.23 -21.67 11.89
C ASP A 3 -12.03 -20.18 11.58
N ILE A 4 -12.66 -19.70 10.50
CA ILE A 4 -12.75 -18.27 10.19
C ILE A 4 -13.84 -17.73 11.12
N VAL A 5 -13.44 -17.01 12.16
CA VAL A 5 -14.35 -16.32 13.07
C VAL A 5 -14.63 -14.94 12.48
N GLU A 6 -15.90 -14.54 12.36
CA GLU A 6 -16.24 -13.14 12.11
C GLU A 6 -15.69 -12.32 13.27
N GLY A 7 -14.65 -11.52 12.99
CA GLY A 7 -14.00 -10.68 13.98
C GLY A 7 -14.94 -9.56 14.44
N PRO A 8 -14.74 -9.02 15.66
CA PRO A 8 -15.47 -7.83 16.10
C PRO A 8 -15.18 -6.66 15.15
N ASP A 9 -16.02 -5.62 15.13
CA ASP A 9 -15.95 -4.45 14.24
C ASP A 9 -14.70 -3.54 14.44
N GLY A 10 -13.62 -4.10 14.97
CA GLY A 10 -12.58 -3.44 15.75
C GLY A 10 -12.68 -3.91 17.20
N PRO A 11 -11.64 -3.75 18.03
CA PRO A 11 -11.77 -3.99 19.47
C PRO A 11 -12.96 -3.19 20.00
N GLU A 12 -13.83 -3.83 20.78
CA GLU A 12 -14.89 -3.12 21.50
C GLU A 12 -14.23 -2.06 22.39
N GLY A 13 -14.42 -0.79 22.02
CA GLY A 13 -13.71 0.32 22.63
C GLY A 13 -12.83 1.01 21.60
N SER A 14 -13.32 2.15 21.11
CA SER A 14 -12.63 3.09 20.24
C SER A 14 -11.46 3.77 20.96
N GLU A 15 -10.49 2.99 21.42
CA GLU A 15 -9.19 3.52 21.81
C GLU A 15 -8.29 3.55 20.57
N PRO A 16 -7.59 4.66 20.31
CA PRO A 16 -6.64 4.74 19.21
C PRO A 16 -5.50 3.76 19.50
N ILE A 17 -5.48 2.63 18.79
CA ILE A 17 -4.35 1.71 18.82
C ILE A 17 -3.17 2.43 18.15
N GLU A 18 -1.95 2.30 18.65
CA GLU A 18 -0.79 2.77 17.89
C GLU A 18 -0.51 1.71 16.79
N PHE A 19 -0.94 2.03 15.56
CA PHE A 19 -1.46 1.10 14.54
C PHE A 19 -0.45 0.57 13.49
N SER A 20 0.87 0.73 13.68
CA SER A 20 1.85 0.40 12.62
C SER A 20 2.14 -1.10 12.41
N GLU A 21 1.75 -1.98 13.35
CA GLU A 21 2.03 -3.43 13.32
C GLU A 21 0.85 -4.29 12.82
N TYR A 22 -0.15 -3.66 12.19
CA TYR A 22 -1.29 -4.39 11.61
C TYR A 22 -1.18 -4.52 10.09
N GLY A 23 -1.14 -5.77 9.63
CA GLY A 23 -1.22 -6.13 8.21
C GLY A 23 -2.67 -6.10 7.72
N VAL A 24 -2.90 -5.56 6.53
CA VAL A 24 -4.19 -5.56 5.84
C VAL A 24 -4.04 -6.36 4.55
N ARG A 25 -4.92 -7.34 4.36
CA ARG A 25 -5.01 -8.16 3.15
C ARG A 25 -6.38 -8.03 2.54
N PHE A 26 -6.44 -8.11 1.22
CA PHE A 26 -7.68 -8.04 0.48
C PHE A 26 -7.99 -9.37 -0.18
N ALA A 27 -9.26 -9.73 -0.19
CA ALA A 27 -9.80 -10.79 -1.03
C ALA A 27 -10.91 -10.19 -1.89
N LEU A 28 -10.91 -10.51 -3.18
CA LEU A 28 -11.89 -10.04 -4.15
C LEU A 28 -13.02 -11.05 -4.29
N LEU A 29 -14.24 -10.61 -4.04
CA LEU A 29 -15.46 -11.32 -4.38
C LEU A 29 -15.76 -11.08 -5.86
N THR A 30 -15.69 -12.14 -6.66
CA THR A 30 -16.01 -12.09 -8.10
C THR A 30 -17.51 -12.05 -8.34
N GLU A 31 -17.93 -11.74 -9.57
CA GLU A 31 -19.36 -11.74 -9.94
C GLU A 31 -20.00 -13.13 -9.79
N ASP A 32 -19.21 -14.20 -9.94
CA ASP A 32 -19.64 -15.59 -9.80
C ASP A 32 -19.78 -16.03 -8.32
N GLY A 33 -19.37 -15.17 -7.38
CA GLY A 33 -19.41 -15.45 -5.94
C GLY A 33 -18.18 -16.18 -5.41
N ASP A 34 -17.16 -16.39 -6.24
CA ASP A 34 -15.87 -16.92 -5.82
C ASP A 34 -15.04 -15.85 -5.10
N VAL A 35 -14.15 -16.29 -4.21
CA VAL A 35 -13.24 -15.41 -3.48
C VAL A 35 -11.82 -15.62 -3.99
N GLU A 36 -11.26 -14.60 -4.60
CA GLU A 36 -9.88 -14.55 -5.06
C GLU A 36 -9.02 -13.79 -4.07
N ASP A 37 -7.97 -14.42 -3.54
CA ASP A 37 -6.99 -13.71 -2.71
C ASP A 37 -6.21 -12.72 -3.56
N LEU A 38 -6.22 -11.45 -3.13
CA LEU A 38 -5.33 -10.46 -3.68
C LEU A 38 -4.00 -10.63 -2.94
N GLU A 39 -3.01 -11.23 -3.62
CA GLU A 39 -1.71 -11.60 -3.02
C GLU A 39 -0.91 -10.43 -2.43
N ASP A 40 -1.35 -9.19 -2.64
CA ASP A 40 -0.67 -8.00 -2.12
C ASP A 40 -0.93 -7.81 -0.63
N HIS A 41 0.13 -7.41 0.06
CA HIS A 41 0.13 -7.16 1.50
C HIS A 41 0.25 -5.66 1.71
N TYR A 42 -0.72 -5.10 2.40
CA TYR A 42 -0.74 -3.69 2.77
C TYR A 42 -0.55 -3.54 4.27
N THR A 43 -0.09 -2.38 4.69
CA THR A 43 -0.09 -2.01 6.11
C THR A 43 -1.23 -1.04 6.38
N LEU A 44 -1.71 -1.00 7.62
CA LEU A 44 -2.76 -0.06 8.00
C LEU A 44 -2.35 1.41 7.79
N ASP A 45 -1.05 1.71 7.90
CA ASP A 45 -0.48 3.03 7.61
C ASP A 45 -0.72 3.48 6.16
N MET A 46 -0.77 2.55 5.21
CA MET A 46 -1.12 2.85 3.82
C MET A 46 -2.57 3.34 3.67
N PHE A 47 -3.40 3.12 4.67
CA PHE A 47 -4.78 3.61 4.78
C PHE A 47 -4.91 4.78 5.77
N GLY A 48 -3.80 5.46 6.09
CA GLY A 48 -3.78 6.57 7.05
C GLY A 48 -3.96 6.14 8.51
N GLY A 49 -3.64 4.88 8.82
CA GLY A 49 -3.77 4.32 10.17
C GLY A 49 -5.21 3.96 10.55
N VAL A 50 -6.14 4.01 9.60
CA VAL A 50 -7.57 3.73 9.84
C VAL A 50 -8.00 2.52 9.02
N LEU A 51 -8.61 1.55 9.70
CA LEU A 51 -9.16 0.37 9.03
C LEU A 51 -10.39 0.78 8.21
N PRO A 52 -10.47 0.43 6.91
CA PRO A 52 -11.66 0.66 6.10
C PRO A 52 -12.92 0.14 6.79
N SER A 53 -14.03 0.87 6.70
CA SER A 53 -15.34 0.42 7.20
C SER A 53 -16.08 -0.38 6.13
N VAL A 54 -17.04 -1.23 6.53
CA VAL A 54 -17.93 -1.88 5.56
C VAL A 54 -18.75 -0.83 4.81
N GLY A 55 -18.82 -0.94 3.49
CA GLY A 55 -19.42 0.03 2.59
C GLY A 55 -18.48 1.15 2.14
N ASP A 56 -17.27 1.25 2.72
CA ASP A 56 -16.27 2.19 2.20
C ASP A 56 -15.87 1.80 0.78
N ILE A 57 -15.78 2.79 -0.10
CA ILE A 57 -15.16 2.62 -1.41
C ILE A 57 -13.69 3.02 -1.29
N LYS A 58 -12.80 2.09 -1.60
CA LYS A 58 -11.35 2.31 -1.66
C LYS A 58 -10.89 2.29 -3.10
N VAL A 59 -10.15 3.34 -3.42
CA VAL A 59 -9.44 3.52 -4.67
C VAL A 59 -8.03 2.98 -4.46
N MET A 60 -7.66 1.94 -5.20
CA MET A 60 -6.33 1.34 -5.10
C MET A 60 -5.65 1.34 -6.47
N LEU A 61 -4.39 1.78 -6.46
CA LEU A 61 -3.49 1.60 -7.58
C LEU A 61 -2.88 0.21 -7.44
N TRP A 62 -3.21 -0.73 -8.31
CA TRP A 62 -2.64 -2.08 -8.27
C TRP A 62 -1.33 -2.12 -9.07
N PRO A 63 -0.16 -2.13 -8.42
CA PRO A 63 1.10 -2.10 -9.15
C PRO A 63 1.39 -3.39 -9.94
N ARG A 64 0.70 -4.50 -9.64
CA ARG A 64 0.99 -5.83 -10.23
C ARG A 64 0.27 -6.14 -11.54
N ARG A 65 -0.96 -5.64 -11.77
CA ARG A 65 -1.71 -5.92 -13.00
C ARG A 65 -1.32 -4.95 -14.13
N ASP A 66 -1.26 -3.65 -13.83
CA ASP A 66 -0.67 -2.62 -14.70
C ASP A 66 -0.39 -1.35 -13.85
N PRO A 67 0.79 -0.70 -13.89
CA PRO A 67 1.09 0.52 -13.13
C PRO A 67 0.21 1.75 -13.39
N GLY A 68 -0.86 1.61 -14.17
CA GLY A 68 -1.92 2.59 -14.40
C GLY A 68 -3.34 2.04 -14.22
N ASP A 69 -3.51 0.77 -13.83
CA ASP A 69 -4.83 0.20 -13.57
C ASP A 69 -5.34 0.65 -12.20
N GLU A 70 -6.46 1.35 -12.26
CA GLU A 70 -7.11 2.08 -11.20
C GLU A 70 -8.46 1.39 -10.95
N ASP A 71 -8.48 0.52 -9.94
CA ASP A 71 -9.71 -0.18 -9.56
C ASP A 71 -10.29 0.42 -8.29
N ALA A 72 -11.61 0.57 -8.28
CA ALA A 72 -12.38 0.94 -7.11
C ALA A 72 -13.04 -0.31 -6.54
N PHE A 73 -12.94 -0.46 -5.22
CA PHE A 73 -13.52 -1.58 -4.51
C PHE A 73 -14.38 -1.09 -3.36
N GLU A 74 -15.51 -1.75 -3.17
CA GLU A 74 -16.35 -1.54 -1.98
C GLU A 74 -16.01 -2.63 -0.96
N VAL A 75 -15.81 -2.22 0.30
CA VAL A 75 -15.60 -3.14 1.41
C VAL A 75 -16.89 -3.85 1.74
N VAL A 76 -16.90 -5.17 1.59
CA VAL A 76 -18.07 -6.02 1.84
C VAL A 76 -18.06 -6.55 3.27
N ARG A 77 -16.91 -7.07 3.73
CA ARG A 77 -16.72 -7.62 5.08
C ARG A 77 -15.29 -7.49 5.56
N ARG A 78 -15.10 -7.61 6.87
CA ARG A 78 -13.81 -7.55 7.55
C ARG A 78 -13.69 -8.73 8.51
N TYR A 79 -12.53 -9.35 8.52
CA TYR A 79 -12.23 -10.50 9.37
C TYR A 79 -10.92 -10.22 10.10
N TYR A 80 -10.98 -10.20 11.43
CA TYR A 80 -9.76 -10.22 12.22
C TYR A 80 -9.27 -11.66 12.30
N VAL A 81 -8.09 -11.94 11.74
CA VAL A 81 -7.54 -13.30 11.65
C VAL A 81 -6.45 -13.57 12.70
N GLY A 82 -6.20 -12.61 13.59
CA GLY A 82 -5.14 -12.71 14.60
C GLY A 82 -3.76 -12.57 13.99
N GLU A 83 -2.76 -13.23 14.58
CA GLU A 83 -1.37 -13.14 14.16
C GLU A 83 -1.10 -14.00 12.92
N PHE A 84 -0.61 -13.36 11.85
CA PHE A 84 -0.21 -14.00 10.60
C PHE A 84 1.19 -13.53 10.21
N ASN A 85 2.16 -14.45 10.21
CA ASN A 85 3.59 -14.16 9.97
C ASN A 85 4.24 -13.15 10.95
N GLY A 86 3.73 -13.04 12.18
CA GLY A 86 4.27 -12.14 13.21
C GLY A 86 3.53 -10.82 13.36
N ASP A 87 2.63 -10.49 12.42
CA ASP A 87 1.81 -9.28 12.45
C ASP A 87 0.35 -9.63 12.74
N ASN A 88 -0.35 -8.78 13.48
CA ASN A 88 -1.80 -8.88 13.60
C ASN A 88 -2.44 -8.53 12.25
N CYS A 89 -3.31 -9.38 11.72
CA CYS A 89 -3.80 -9.23 10.36
C CYS A 89 -5.32 -9.09 10.29
N TRP A 90 -5.75 -8.16 9.45
CA TRP A 90 -7.12 -8.00 8.99
C TRP A 90 -7.24 -8.48 7.55
N TRP A 91 -8.22 -9.35 7.31
CA TRP A 91 -8.65 -9.74 5.99
C TRP A 91 -9.90 -8.96 5.60
N ILE A 92 -9.82 -8.24 4.50
CA ILE A 92 -10.91 -7.40 4.00
C ILE A 92 -11.45 -8.03 2.73
N LEU A 93 -12.70 -8.49 2.78
CA LEU A 93 -13.40 -8.92 1.58
C LEU A 93 -13.96 -7.70 0.88
N VAL A 94 -13.62 -7.56 -0.39
CA VAL A 94 -14.04 -6.46 -1.24
C VAL A 94 -14.71 -6.97 -2.51
N LYS A 95 -15.49 -6.14 -3.17
CA LYS A 95 -16.01 -6.40 -4.52
C LYS A 95 -15.62 -5.25 -5.44
N ALA A 96 -15.39 -5.55 -6.71
CA ALA A 96 -15.15 -4.52 -7.72
C ALA A 96 -16.40 -3.65 -7.89
N VAL A 97 -16.20 -2.33 -7.93
CA VAL A 97 -17.28 -1.37 -8.19
C VAL A 97 -16.85 -0.37 -9.25
N LYS A 98 -17.80 0.12 -10.03
CA LYS A 98 -17.54 1.25 -10.93
C LYS A 98 -17.32 2.50 -10.10
N PRO A 99 -16.21 3.22 -10.28
CA PRO A 99 -15.96 4.44 -9.53
C PRO A 99 -17.00 5.52 -9.85
N GLY A 100 -17.46 6.20 -8.82
CA GLY A 100 -18.31 7.37 -8.96
C GLY A 100 -17.50 8.63 -9.30
N PRO A 101 -18.18 9.78 -9.50
CA PRO A 101 -17.52 11.04 -9.82
C PRO A 101 -16.54 11.52 -8.74
N THR A 102 -16.76 11.15 -7.48
CA THR A 102 -15.89 11.51 -6.35
C THR A 102 -14.62 10.67 -6.38
N GLU A 103 -14.74 9.37 -6.61
CA GLU A 103 -13.64 8.43 -6.70
C GLU A 103 -12.76 8.74 -7.91
N LEU A 104 -13.36 9.12 -9.05
CA LEU A 104 -12.62 9.61 -10.22
C LEU A 104 -11.75 10.85 -9.91
N LYS A 105 -12.26 11.78 -9.11
CA LYS A 105 -11.45 12.93 -8.65
C LYS A 105 -10.32 12.49 -7.72
N LEU A 106 -10.59 11.52 -6.85
CA LEU A 106 -9.58 10.95 -5.96
C LEU A 106 -8.49 10.21 -6.75
N PHE A 107 -8.86 9.49 -7.82
CA PHE A 107 -7.91 8.91 -8.76
C PHE A 107 -7.00 9.97 -9.37
N ASP A 108 -7.55 11.07 -9.89
CA ASP A 108 -6.76 12.15 -10.48
C ASP A 108 -5.77 12.78 -9.48
N ILE A 109 -6.22 13.02 -8.24
CA ILE A 109 -5.37 13.55 -7.16
C ILE A 109 -4.27 12.54 -6.80
N THR A 110 -4.63 11.27 -6.62
CA THR A 110 -3.70 10.19 -6.26
C THR A 110 -2.69 9.95 -7.38
N ARG A 111 -3.11 10.04 -8.65
CA ARG A 111 -2.27 9.95 -9.84
C ARG A 111 -1.25 11.09 -9.88
N ALA A 112 -1.69 12.33 -9.66
CA ALA A 112 -0.80 13.48 -9.60
C ALA A 112 0.25 13.33 -8.49
N ALA A 113 -0.17 12.88 -7.30
CA ALA A 113 0.73 12.61 -6.18
C ALA A 113 1.73 11.48 -6.49
N SER A 114 1.28 10.40 -7.14
CA SER A 114 2.13 9.26 -7.54
C SER A 114 3.19 9.67 -8.57
N ILE A 115 2.81 10.47 -9.57
CA ILE A 115 3.74 11.01 -10.58
C ILE A 115 4.79 11.89 -9.92
N GLU A 116 4.36 12.81 -9.05
CA GLU A 116 5.26 13.72 -8.35
C GLU A 116 6.23 12.96 -7.42
N SER A 117 5.74 11.96 -6.68
CA SER A 117 6.58 11.09 -5.85
C SER A 117 7.63 10.33 -6.67
N LYS A 118 7.24 9.76 -7.82
CA LYS A 118 8.16 9.08 -8.75
C LYS A 118 9.23 10.05 -9.27
N ARG A 119 8.84 11.28 -9.63
CA ARG A 119 9.75 12.32 -10.07
C ARG A 119 10.79 12.68 -8.99
N GLN A 120 10.33 12.92 -7.77
CA GLN A 120 11.21 13.23 -6.64
C GLN A 120 12.21 12.11 -6.36
N LYS A 121 11.77 10.85 -6.47
CA LYS A 121 12.64 9.68 -6.30
C LYS A 121 13.73 9.61 -7.37
N VAL A 122 13.38 9.90 -8.63
CA VAL A 122 14.35 9.94 -9.75
C VAL A 122 15.35 11.08 -9.56
N GLU A 123 14.88 12.28 -9.19
CA GLU A 123 15.75 13.43 -8.91
C GLU A 123 16.73 13.13 -7.76
N PHE A 124 16.24 12.53 -6.67
CA PHE A 124 17.08 12.10 -5.55
C PHE A 124 18.15 11.07 -5.96
N MET A 125 17.77 10.04 -6.75
CA MET A 125 18.74 9.06 -7.25
C MET A 125 19.80 9.71 -8.12
N ASN A 126 19.40 10.59 -9.05
CA ASN A 126 20.34 11.27 -9.94
C ASN A 126 21.33 12.15 -9.16
N ASN A 127 20.86 12.89 -8.16
CA ASN A 127 21.72 13.68 -7.29
C ASN A 127 22.71 12.79 -6.52
N SER A 128 22.23 11.65 -5.99
CA SER A 128 23.07 10.68 -5.29
C SER A 128 24.15 10.08 -6.21
N TYR A 129 23.82 9.80 -7.48
CA TYR A 129 24.79 9.31 -8.47
C TYR A 129 25.87 10.33 -8.80
N GLU A 130 25.51 11.61 -8.98
CA GLU A 130 26.48 12.68 -9.23
C GLU A 130 27.40 12.93 -8.03
N ASP A 131 26.87 12.86 -6.80
CA ASP A 131 27.67 12.97 -5.57
C ASP A 131 28.67 11.81 -5.45
N LEU A 132 28.23 10.58 -5.72
CA LEU A 132 29.11 9.39 -5.73
C LEU A 132 30.21 9.51 -6.80
N LYS A 133 29.86 10.03 -7.98
CA LYS A 133 30.82 10.26 -9.06
C LYS A 133 31.87 11.30 -8.67
N ARG A 134 31.47 12.42 -8.07
CA ARG A 134 32.39 13.44 -7.54
C ARG A 134 33.33 12.87 -6.48
N LEU A 135 32.80 12.13 -5.51
CA LEU A 135 33.60 11.47 -4.47
C LEU A 135 34.63 10.50 -5.06
N ARG A 136 34.25 9.75 -6.10
CA ARG A 136 35.16 8.84 -6.80
C ARG A 136 36.29 9.59 -7.51
N GLU A 137 35.97 10.68 -8.21
CA GLU A 137 36.98 11.53 -8.86
C GLU A 137 37.95 12.17 -7.85
N GLU A 138 37.46 12.60 -6.68
CA GLU A 138 38.31 13.12 -5.60
C GLU A 138 39.23 12.05 -5.02
N LEU A 139 38.72 10.83 -4.78
CA LEU A 139 39.51 9.71 -4.31
C LEU A 139 40.62 9.33 -5.30
N ASP A 140 40.32 9.31 -6.59
CA ASP A 140 41.29 9.01 -7.64
C ASP A 140 42.36 10.10 -7.76
N LYS A 141 41.98 11.38 -7.58
CA LYS A 141 42.95 12.49 -7.48
C LYS A 141 43.87 12.30 -6.28
N ARG A 142 43.33 12.02 -5.09
CA ARG A 142 44.12 11.80 -3.85
C ARG A 142 45.08 10.61 -3.94
N LYS A 143 44.67 9.52 -4.62
CA LYS A 143 45.53 8.35 -4.86
C LYS A 143 46.71 8.68 -5.79
N LYS A 144 46.52 9.56 -6.76
CA LYS A 144 47.60 10.01 -7.67
C LYS A 144 48.62 10.91 -6.95
N THR A 145 48.20 11.73 -5.99
CA THR A 145 49.09 12.61 -5.22
C THR A 145 49.95 11.89 -4.18
N LYS A 146 49.48 10.75 -3.62
CA LYS A 146 50.25 9.94 -2.64
C LYS A 146 51.32 9.02 -3.25
N LYS A 147 51.43 8.94 -4.58
CA LYS A 147 52.40 8.10 -5.31
C LYS A 147 53.67 8.86 -5.75
N ARG A 148 53.79 10.13 -5.36
CA ARG A 148 55.01 10.96 -5.47
C ARG A 148 55.59 11.16 -4.08
#